data_AF-A0A1M5PLD4-F1
#
_entry.id   AF-A0A1M5PLD4-F1
#
_cell.length_a   1.000
_cell.length_b   1.000
_cell.length_c   1.000
_cell.angle_alpha   90.00
_cell.angle_beta   90.00
_cell.angle_gamma   90.00
#
_symmetry.space_group_name_H-M   'P 1'
#
loop_
_entity.id
_entity.type
_entity.pdbx_description
1 polymer ?
#
loop_
_entity_poly.entity_id
_entity_poly.type
_entity_poly.pdbx_seq_one_letter_code
_entity_poly.pdbx_strand_id
1 'polypeptide(L)'
;MDNDWWSELSVLQAAHAAEILIKARIAQQHPLLIFEHLPKPPATKTKLTLEHLLQQGRTYQYSELPDRLWATTGIQIPNPQLYKSFGLLRNTIQHFASPQNDVSKRSIEFIYGVIDPFINQCWELFAVDYNEDNEPYTYLVAGLIGNGVEFLVSPGVVEHLDYIEMNWPASNSKYKKIMLDRIKKAQTFPRKK
;
A
#
# COMPACT_ATOMS: atom_id res chain seq x y z
N MET A 1 -15.03 18.75 -12.21
CA MET A 1 -15.99 18.80 -11.09
C MET A 1 -15.24 18.19 -9.93
N ASP A 2 -14.76 19.03 -9.02
CA ASP A 2 -13.95 18.57 -7.90
C ASP A 2 -14.90 17.96 -6.86
N ASN A 3 -14.63 16.72 -6.45
CA ASN A 3 -15.40 16.05 -5.41
C ASN A 3 -14.77 16.40 -4.07
N ASP A 4 -15.54 17.04 -3.19
CA ASP A 4 -15.08 17.47 -1.87
C ASP A 4 -14.59 16.30 -0.99
N TRP A 5 -14.95 15.06 -1.33
CA TRP A 5 -14.65 13.84 -0.57
C TRP A 5 -13.48 13.04 -1.12
N TRP A 6 -12.70 13.57 -2.07
CA TRP A 6 -11.57 12.86 -2.67
C TRP A 6 -10.52 12.47 -1.62
N SER A 7 -10.31 13.31 -0.61
CA SER A 7 -9.31 13.06 0.42
C SER A 7 -9.69 11.84 1.27
N GLU A 8 -10.95 11.72 1.65
CA GLU A 8 -11.49 10.63 2.45
C GLU A 8 -11.60 9.35 1.65
N LEU A 9 -12.04 9.45 0.39
CA LEU A 9 -12.08 8.31 -0.51
C LEU A 9 -10.68 7.74 -0.73
N SER A 10 -9.65 8.59 -0.84
CA SER A 10 -8.25 8.14 -0.96
C SER A 10 -7.83 7.29 0.25
N VAL A 11 -8.28 7.63 1.46
CA VAL A 11 -8.00 6.87 2.68
C VAL A 11 -8.64 5.49 2.62
N LEU A 12 -9.92 5.44 2.22
CA LEU A 12 -10.64 4.17 2.09
C LEU A 12 -10.00 3.26 1.04
N GLN A 13 -9.62 3.82 -0.12
CA GLN A 13 -8.99 3.07 -1.20
C GLN A 13 -7.59 2.57 -0.81
N ALA A 14 -6.77 3.40 -0.18
CA ALA A 14 -5.44 2.97 0.25
C ALA A 14 -5.52 1.85 1.32
N ALA A 15 -6.45 1.96 2.28
CA ALA A 15 -6.66 0.91 3.27
C ALA A 15 -7.14 -0.40 2.63
N HIS A 16 -8.07 -0.31 1.67
CA HIS A 16 -8.57 -1.46 0.93
C HIS A 16 -7.48 -2.12 0.07
N ALA A 17 -6.63 -1.33 -0.59
CA ALA A 17 -5.48 -1.82 -1.33
C ALA A 17 -4.53 -2.62 -0.41
N ALA A 18 -4.19 -2.08 0.76
CA ALA A 18 -3.36 -2.81 1.74
C ALA A 18 -4.01 -4.13 2.17
N GLU A 19 -5.31 -4.14 2.43
CA GLU A 19 -6.05 -5.37 2.79
C GLU A 19 -5.99 -6.43 1.68
N ILE A 20 -6.21 -6.05 0.43
CA ILE A 20 -6.11 -6.96 -0.72
C ILE A 20 -4.69 -7.50 -0.85
N LEU A 21 -3.68 -6.64 -0.78
CA LEU A 21 -2.28 -7.03 -0.93
C LEU A 21 -1.84 -7.99 0.18
N ILE A 22 -2.19 -7.70 1.43
CA ILE A 22 -1.83 -8.59 2.55
C ILE A 22 -2.54 -9.94 2.41
N LYS A 23 -3.83 -9.95 2.05
CA LYS A 23 -4.58 -11.19 1.78
C LYS A 23 -3.99 -11.96 0.61
N ALA A 24 -3.57 -11.30 -0.45
CA ALA A 24 -2.90 -11.94 -1.60
C ALA A 24 -1.61 -12.64 -1.16
N ARG A 25 -0.77 -11.97 -0.34
CA ARG A 25 0.46 -12.57 0.17
C ARG A 25 0.19 -13.78 1.07
N ILE A 26 -0.82 -13.73 1.94
CA ILE A 26 -1.25 -14.86 2.77
C ILE A 26 -1.77 -16.01 1.89
N ALA A 27 -2.61 -15.70 0.90
CA ALA A 27 -3.19 -16.69 0.00
C ALA A 27 -2.14 -17.43 -0.85
N GLN A 28 -0.99 -16.80 -1.12
CA GLN A 28 0.16 -17.47 -1.75
C GLN A 28 0.72 -18.63 -0.90
N GLN A 29 0.53 -18.62 0.43
CA GLN A 29 0.84 -19.78 1.27
C GLN A 29 -0.24 -20.86 1.13
N HIS A 30 -1.50 -20.45 1.32
CA HIS A 30 -2.65 -21.29 1.06
C HIS A 30 -3.94 -20.43 1.00
N PRO A 31 -4.79 -20.55 -0.05
CA PRO A 31 -5.94 -19.67 -0.24
C PRO A 31 -6.94 -19.64 0.93
N LEU A 32 -7.12 -20.75 1.65
CA LEU A 32 -8.05 -20.80 2.78
C LEU A 32 -7.59 -20.01 4.02
N LEU A 33 -6.32 -19.61 4.09
CA LEU A 33 -5.77 -18.92 5.27
C LEU A 33 -6.25 -17.47 5.42
N ILE A 34 -6.88 -16.89 4.40
CA ILE A 34 -7.47 -15.55 4.49
C ILE A 34 -8.86 -15.56 5.15
N PHE A 35 -9.45 -16.75 5.35
CA PHE A 35 -10.79 -16.91 5.90
C PHE A 35 -10.74 -17.07 7.42
N GLU A 36 -11.48 -16.21 8.11
CA GLU A 36 -11.79 -16.35 9.53
C GLU A 36 -12.84 -17.45 9.75
N HIS A 37 -13.84 -17.49 8.86
CA HIS A 37 -14.92 -18.47 8.89
C HIS A 37 -15.02 -19.17 7.54
N LEU A 38 -14.82 -20.49 7.56
CA LEU A 38 -15.08 -21.35 6.41
C LEU A 38 -16.55 -21.77 6.38
N PRO A 39 -17.15 -21.93 5.17
CA PRO A 39 -18.48 -22.47 5.02
C PRO A 39 -18.59 -23.85 5.67
N LYS A 40 -19.72 -24.11 6.33
CA LYS A 40 -19.99 -25.45 6.85
C LYS A 40 -20.22 -26.40 5.67
N PRO A 41 -19.71 -27.64 5.71
CA PRO A 41 -19.97 -28.59 4.64
C PRO A 41 -21.49 -28.85 4.55
N PRO A 42 -22.07 -28.84 3.34
CA PRO A 42 -23.47 -29.23 3.17
C PRO A 42 -23.70 -30.67 3.64
N ALA A 43 -24.95 -30.98 4.02
CA ALA A 43 -25.33 -32.31 4.53
C ALA A 43 -25.02 -33.43 3.53
N THR A 44 -25.07 -33.13 2.23
CA THR A 44 -24.51 -33.94 1.17
C THR A 44 -23.00 -33.68 1.11
N LYS A 45 -22.19 -34.68 1.43
CA LYS A 45 -20.72 -34.59 1.52
C LYS A 45 -20.05 -34.23 0.18
N THR A 46 -20.15 -32.98 -0.24
CA THR A 46 -19.45 -32.43 -1.40
C THR A 46 -18.18 -31.70 -0.96
N LYS A 47 -17.22 -31.59 -1.88
CA LYS A 47 -15.99 -30.83 -1.63
C LYS A 47 -16.33 -29.33 -1.52
N LEU A 48 -15.57 -28.60 -0.71
CA LEU A 48 -15.66 -27.14 -0.65
C LEU A 48 -15.42 -26.56 -2.05
N THR A 49 -16.36 -25.75 -2.55
CA THR A 49 -16.24 -25.07 -3.84
C THR A 49 -15.99 -23.58 -3.65
N LEU A 50 -15.49 -22.92 -4.71
CA LEU A 50 -15.33 -21.47 -4.73
C LEU A 50 -16.66 -20.74 -4.47
N GLU A 51 -17.76 -21.26 -5.00
CA GLU A 51 -19.09 -20.68 -4.78
C GLU A 51 -19.48 -20.63 -3.31
N HIS A 52 -19.21 -21.71 -2.54
CA HIS A 52 -19.45 -21.72 -1.10
C HIS A 52 -18.59 -20.66 -0.39
N LEU A 53 -17.32 -20.52 -0.78
CA LEU A 53 -16.41 -19.52 -0.22
C LEU A 53 -16.87 -18.10 -0.50
N LEU A 54 -17.37 -17.81 -1.71
CA LEU A 54 -17.86 -16.48 -2.09
C LEU A 54 -19.17 -16.12 -1.39
N GLN A 55 -20.07 -17.08 -1.18
CA GLN A 55 -21.38 -16.82 -0.57
C GLN A 55 -21.35 -16.79 0.95
N GLN A 56 -20.52 -17.63 1.59
CA GLN A 56 -20.57 -17.87 3.04
C GLN A 56 -19.23 -17.68 3.74
N GLY A 57 -18.13 -17.58 2.99
CA GLY A 57 -16.82 -17.34 3.57
C GLY A 57 -16.71 -15.93 4.14
N ARG A 58 -16.10 -15.80 5.32
CA ARG A 58 -15.75 -14.49 5.89
C ARG A 58 -14.24 -14.41 6.00
N THR A 59 -13.68 -13.35 5.44
CA THR A 59 -12.23 -13.10 5.50
C THR A 59 -11.88 -12.26 6.72
N TYR A 60 -10.63 -12.39 7.20
CA TYR A 60 -10.14 -11.60 8.32
C TYR A 60 -10.27 -10.09 8.07
N GLN A 61 -10.55 -9.35 9.13
CA GLN A 61 -10.69 -7.90 9.06
C GLN A 61 -9.33 -7.20 9.03
N TYR A 62 -9.28 -5.97 8.52
CA TYR A 62 -8.08 -5.14 8.41
C TYR A 62 -7.16 -5.18 9.64
N SER A 63 -7.72 -5.05 10.84
CA SER A 63 -6.94 -5.00 12.10
C SER A 63 -6.25 -6.32 12.46
N GLU A 64 -6.76 -7.45 11.96
CA GLU A 64 -6.23 -8.79 12.25
C GLU A 64 -5.17 -9.23 11.23
N LEU A 65 -5.11 -8.58 10.07
CA LEU A 65 -4.24 -8.98 8.97
C LEU A 65 -2.74 -8.99 9.31
N PRO A 66 -2.18 -8.03 10.07
CA PRO A 66 -0.76 -8.07 10.44
C PRO A 66 -0.37 -9.34 11.20
N ASP A 67 -1.19 -9.77 12.16
CA ASP A 67 -0.91 -10.96 12.97
C ASP A 67 -1.04 -12.23 12.12
N ARG A 68 -2.03 -12.27 11.22
CA ARG A 68 -2.21 -13.38 10.27
C ARG A 68 -1.08 -13.47 9.26
N LEU A 69 -0.63 -12.34 8.73
CA LEU A 69 0.52 -12.27 7.82
C LEU A 69 1.77 -12.83 8.50
N TRP A 70 2.07 -12.39 9.72
CA TRP A 70 3.21 -12.88 10.49
C TRP A 70 3.09 -14.38 10.77
N ALA A 71 1.94 -14.85 11.27
CA ALA A 71 1.76 -16.25 11.63
C ALA A 71 1.87 -17.22 10.44
N THR A 72 1.48 -16.77 9.23
CA THR A 72 1.44 -17.63 8.05
C THR A 72 2.67 -17.50 7.15
N THR A 73 3.37 -16.36 7.16
CA THR A 73 4.48 -16.08 6.25
C THR A 73 5.79 -15.74 6.95
N GLY A 74 5.77 -15.42 8.24
CA GLY A 74 6.89 -14.84 8.99
C GLY A 74 7.14 -13.35 8.72
N ILE A 75 6.42 -12.73 7.78
CA ILE A 75 6.59 -11.31 7.42
C ILE A 75 5.91 -10.42 8.45
N GLN A 76 6.61 -9.39 8.92
CA GLN A 76 6.04 -8.32 9.73
C GLN A 76 5.59 -7.17 8.81
N ILE A 77 4.46 -6.53 9.12
CA ILE A 77 4.00 -5.38 8.36
C ILE A 77 4.99 -4.20 8.55
N PRO A 78 5.40 -3.51 7.48
CA PRO A 78 6.21 -2.30 7.61
C PRO A 78 5.45 -1.22 8.39
N ASN A 79 6.16 -0.50 9.26
CA ASN A 79 5.63 0.61 10.05
C ASN A 79 4.27 0.30 10.72
N PRO A 80 4.22 -0.65 11.69
CA PRO A 80 2.97 -1.13 12.29
C PRO A 80 2.19 -0.02 13.02
N GLN A 81 2.89 1.01 13.53
CA GLN A 81 2.26 2.17 14.16
C GLN A 81 1.46 2.99 13.14
N LEU A 82 2.01 3.20 11.94
CA LEU A 82 1.31 3.87 10.85
C LEU A 82 0.13 3.01 10.36
N TYR A 83 0.31 1.70 10.19
CA TYR A 83 -0.79 0.80 9.82
C TYR A 83 -1.98 0.88 10.79
N LYS A 84 -1.70 0.87 12.10
CA LYS A 84 -2.72 0.95 13.14
C LYS A 84 -3.43 2.30 13.15
N SER A 85 -2.68 3.41 13.12
CA SER A 85 -3.27 4.76 13.11
C SER A 85 -4.07 5.04 11.84
N PHE A 86 -3.62 4.53 10.69
CA PHE A 86 -4.37 4.64 9.43
C PHE A 86 -5.66 3.81 9.46
N GLY A 87 -5.64 2.61 10.05
CA GLY A 87 -6.85 1.81 10.27
C GLY A 87 -7.89 2.51 11.15
N LEU A 88 -7.45 3.25 12.17
CA LEU A 88 -8.34 4.08 13.00
C LEU A 88 -8.97 5.20 12.15
N LEU A 89 -8.17 5.90 11.33
CA LEU A 89 -8.67 6.96 10.45
C LEU A 89 -9.72 6.43 9.46
N ARG A 90 -9.42 5.30 8.80
CA ARG A 90 -10.35 4.61 7.90
C ARG A 90 -11.67 4.28 8.59
N ASN A 91 -11.62 3.76 9.82
CA ASN A 91 -12.83 3.41 10.57
C ASN A 91 -13.65 4.65 10.95
N THR A 92 -12.99 5.76 11.30
CA THR A 92 -13.66 7.04 11.56
C THR A 92 -14.43 7.52 10.34
N ILE A 93 -13.78 7.54 9.18
CA ILE A 93 -14.39 7.96 7.91
C ILE A 93 -15.54 7.04 7.52
N GLN A 94 -15.35 5.72 7.62
CA GLN A 94 -16.34 4.75 7.15
C GLN A 94 -17.59 4.66 8.03
N HIS A 95 -17.46 4.80 9.35
CA HIS A 95 -18.55 4.52 10.28
C HIS A 95 -19.13 5.75 10.96
N PHE A 96 -18.44 6.90 10.93
CA PHE A 96 -18.85 8.07 11.69
C PHE A 96 -18.95 9.30 10.80
N ALA A 97 -17.84 10.00 10.59
CA ALA A 97 -17.83 11.31 9.93
C ALA A 97 -16.49 11.58 9.26
N SER A 98 -16.52 12.47 8.27
CA SER A 98 -15.31 13.06 7.71
C SER A 98 -14.57 13.88 8.79
N PRO A 99 -13.25 13.70 8.94
CA PRO A 99 -12.43 14.51 9.81
C PRO A 99 -12.35 15.96 9.30
N GLN A 100 -12.33 16.92 10.22
CA GLN A 100 -12.29 18.36 9.90
C GLN A 100 -11.01 18.85 9.21
N ASN A 101 -9.99 17.99 9.09
CA ASN A 101 -8.68 18.35 8.52
C ASN A 101 -8.48 17.62 7.18
N ASP A 102 -7.75 18.24 6.25
CA ASP A 102 -7.33 17.58 5.03
C ASP A 102 -6.49 16.32 5.34
N VAL A 103 -6.99 15.17 4.89
CA VAL A 103 -6.37 13.85 5.07
C VAL A 103 -5.65 13.34 3.83
N SER A 104 -5.60 14.12 2.75
CA SER A 104 -4.94 13.76 1.48
C SER A 104 -3.52 13.24 1.69
N LYS A 105 -2.74 13.94 2.53
CA LYS A 105 -1.36 13.57 2.88
C LYS A 105 -1.26 12.22 3.59
N ARG A 106 -2.29 11.81 4.35
CA ARG A 106 -2.27 10.56 5.11
C ARG A 106 -2.23 9.35 4.21
N SER A 107 -2.94 9.38 3.09
CA SER A 107 -2.93 8.28 2.11
C SER A 107 -1.55 8.13 1.48
N ILE A 108 -0.90 9.24 1.12
CA ILE A 108 0.47 9.23 0.59
C ILE A 108 1.46 8.67 1.62
N GLU A 109 1.39 9.15 2.88
CA GLU A 109 2.22 8.65 3.97
C GLU A 109 2.03 7.14 4.18
N PHE A 110 0.79 6.65 4.11
CA PHE A 110 0.47 5.24 4.27
C PHE A 110 0.95 4.39 3.08
N ILE A 111 0.73 4.86 1.85
CA ILE A 111 1.19 4.15 0.65
C ILE A 111 2.70 3.97 0.71
N TYR A 112 3.47 5.03 0.90
CA TYR A 112 4.93 4.93 0.84
C TYR A 112 5.59 4.49 2.16
N GLY A 113 4.88 4.63 3.28
CA GLY A 113 5.35 4.17 4.59
C GLY A 113 5.00 2.71 4.92
N VAL A 114 4.01 2.12 4.23
CA VAL A 114 3.53 0.75 4.51
C VAL A 114 3.40 -0.09 3.24
N ILE A 115 2.61 0.36 2.26
CA ILE A 115 2.29 -0.46 1.06
C ILE A 115 3.55 -0.66 0.21
N ASP A 116 4.24 0.41 -0.17
CA ASP A 116 5.43 0.41 -1.01
C ASP A 116 6.54 -0.54 -0.47
N PRO A 117 7.00 -0.42 0.80
CA PRO A 117 7.95 -1.38 1.34
C PRO A 117 7.39 -2.80 1.44
N PHE A 118 6.09 -2.97 1.69
CA PHE A 118 5.48 -4.29 1.79
C PHE A 118 5.45 -5.02 0.44
N ILE A 119 5.01 -4.36 -0.63
CA ILE A 119 4.95 -4.95 -1.97
C ILE A 119 6.35 -5.18 -2.53
N ASN A 120 7.30 -4.31 -2.18
CA ASN A 120 8.70 -4.49 -2.58
C ASN A 120 9.31 -5.73 -1.91
N GLN A 121 9.09 -5.90 -0.61
CA GLN A 121 9.53 -7.10 0.11
C GLN A 121 8.89 -8.38 -0.43
N CYS A 122 7.63 -8.32 -0.84
CA CYS A 122 6.88 -9.51 -1.26
C CYS A 122 7.11 -9.90 -2.73
N TRP A 123 7.23 -8.92 -3.62
CA TRP A 123 7.19 -9.12 -5.07
C TRP A 123 8.20 -8.27 -5.86
N GLU A 124 9.11 -7.57 -5.18
CA GLU A 124 10.09 -6.65 -5.80
C GLU A 124 9.42 -5.53 -6.63
N LEU A 125 8.18 -5.16 -6.28
CA LEU A 125 7.42 -4.10 -6.92
C LEU A 125 7.67 -2.74 -6.24
N PHE A 126 7.34 -1.66 -6.94
CA PHE A 126 7.46 -0.29 -6.43
C PHE A 126 6.13 0.43 -6.62
N ALA A 127 5.59 1.06 -5.58
CA ALA A 127 4.28 1.70 -5.66
C ALA A 127 4.28 2.88 -6.64
N VAL A 128 5.42 3.57 -6.79
CA VAL A 128 5.61 4.65 -7.76
C VAL A 128 5.41 4.22 -9.22
N ASP A 129 5.57 2.93 -9.54
CA ASP A 129 5.41 2.41 -10.90
C ASP A 129 3.94 2.18 -11.29
N TYR A 130 3.02 2.27 -10.32
CA TYR A 130 1.58 2.08 -10.53
C TYR A 130 0.82 3.42 -10.50
N ASN A 131 1.40 4.45 -11.13
CA ASN A 131 0.75 5.74 -11.32
C ASN A 131 0.04 5.78 -12.69
N GLU A 132 -1.13 6.41 -12.74
CA GLU A 132 -1.92 6.55 -13.98
C GLU A 132 -1.70 7.92 -14.65
N ASP A 133 -0.60 8.61 -14.34
CA ASP A 133 -0.31 9.93 -14.90
C ASP A 133 0.04 9.82 -16.40
N ASN A 134 -0.46 10.78 -17.20
CA ASN A 134 -0.13 10.87 -18.62
C ASN A 134 1.37 11.12 -18.86
N GLU A 135 2.04 11.77 -17.90
CA GLU A 135 3.48 11.97 -17.85
C GLU A 135 4.03 11.09 -16.73
N PRO A 136 4.57 9.90 -17.06
CA PRO A 136 5.01 8.94 -16.05
C PRO A 136 6.00 9.58 -15.08
N TYR A 137 5.75 9.41 -13.78
CA TYR A 137 6.64 9.82 -12.68
C TYR A 137 6.80 11.33 -12.46
N THR A 138 6.64 12.20 -13.47
CA THR A 138 6.94 13.64 -13.39
C THR A 138 6.27 14.30 -12.18
N TYR A 139 4.94 14.31 -12.16
CA TYR A 139 4.19 15.03 -11.13
C TYR A 139 4.15 14.29 -9.80
N LEU A 140 3.95 12.96 -9.83
CA LEU A 140 3.95 12.15 -8.63
C LEU A 140 5.28 12.25 -7.87
N VAL A 141 6.42 12.02 -8.54
CA VAL A 141 7.73 12.01 -7.88
C VAL A 141 8.13 13.42 -7.43
N ALA A 142 7.89 14.45 -8.25
CA ALA A 142 8.13 15.83 -7.85
C ALA A 142 7.28 16.19 -6.61
N GLY A 143 6.02 15.77 -6.58
CA GLY A 143 5.12 15.94 -5.44
C GLY A 143 5.61 15.24 -4.17
N LEU A 144 6.09 14.00 -4.28
CA LEU A 144 6.65 13.25 -3.16
C LEU A 144 7.91 13.93 -2.60
N ILE A 145 8.81 14.37 -3.48
CA ILE A 145 10.02 15.10 -3.11
C ILE A 145 9.68 16.42 -2.40
N GLY A 146 8.82 17.24 -3.01
CA GLY A 146 8.42 18.54 -2.47
C GLY A 146 7.74 18.43 -1.10
N ASN A 147 7.01 17.34 -0.85
CA ASN A 147 6.35 17.08 0.43
C ASN A 147 7.23 16.38 1.47
N GLY A 148 8.47 16.03 1.11
CA GLY A 148 9.40 15.33 1.99
C GLY A 148 8.97 13.90 2.32
N VAL A 149 8.25 13.24 1.41
CA VAL A 149 7.78 11.86 1.58
C VAL A 149 8.87 10.91 1.14
N GLU A 150 9.26 9.98 2.02
CA GLU A 150 10.19 8.92 1.68
C GLU A 150 9.49 7.81 0.89
N PHE A 151 10.04 7.41 -0.25
CA PHE A 151 9.53 6.31 -1.09
C PHE A 151 10.68 5.45 -1.65
N LEU A 152 10.38 4.23 -2.10
CA LEU A 152 11.34 3.40 -2.81
C LEU A 152 11.48 3.86 -4.26
N VAL A 153 12.73 4.01 -4.70
CA VAL A 153 13.03 4.49 -6.06
C VAL A 153 13.17 3.28 -6.98
N SER A 154 12.29 3.19 -7.97
CA SER A 154 12.34 2.15 -9.00
C SER A 154 13.34 2.50 -10.11
N PRO A 155 13.75 1.50 -10.92
CA PRO A 155 14.49 1.77 -12.16
C PRO A 155 13.72 2.68 -13.13
N GLY A 156 12.39 2.58 -13.20
CA GLY A 156 11.55 3.42 -14.06
C GLY A 156 11.65 4.90 -13.71
N VAL A 157 11.67 5.24 -12.40
CA VAL A 157 11.93 6.61 -11.93
C VAL A 157 13.31 7.08 -12.38
N VAL A 158 14.33 6.23 -12.31
CA VAL A 158 15.71 6.58 -12.70
C VAL A 158 15.79 6.98 -14.18
N GLU A 159 15.08 6.28 -15.04
CA GLU A 159 15.04 6.55 -16.48
C GLU A 159 14.40 7.91 -16.82
N HIS A 160 13.57 8.45 -15.93
CA HIS A 160 12.85 9.70 -16.13
C HIS A 160 13.36 10.86 -15.25
N LEU A 161 14.47 10.70 -14.52
CA LEU A 161 14.97 11.71 -13.57
C LEU A 161 15.20 13.08 -14.20
N ASP A 162 15.64 13.12 -15.46
CA ASP A 162 15.94 14.36 -16.18
C ASP A 162 14.69 15.23 -16.40
N TYR A 163 13.50 14.62 -16.34
CA TYR A 163 12.21 15.29 -16.52
C TYR A 163 11.51 15.62 -15.19
N ILE A 164 12.08 15.19 -14.05
CA ILE A 164 11.47 15.36 -12.73
C ILE A 164 12.05 16.60 -12.03
N GLU A 165 11.18 17.54 -11.68
CA GLU A 165 11.58 18.68 -10.85
C GLU A 165 11.85 18.26 -9.40
N MET A 166 13.12 18.20 -9.02
CA MET A 166 13.53 17.83 -7.66
C MET A 166 13.54 19.04 -6.72
N ASN A 167 12.34 19.49 -6.35
CA ASN A 167 12.14 20.60 -5.41
C ASN A 167 12.35 20.16 -3.96
N TRP A 168 13.61 19.92 -3.57
CA TRP A 168 13.97 19.43 -2.24
C TRP A 168 13.53 20.40 -1.12
N PRO A 169 12.90 19.92 -0.02
CA PRO A 169 12.58 20.76 1.12
C PRO A 169 13.85 21.32 1.77
N ALA A 170 14.02 22.66 1.75
CA ALA A 170 15.25 23.32 2.20
C ALA A 170 15.62 23.01 3.67
N SER A 171 14.61 22.76 4.51
CA SER A 171 14.77 22.47 5.94
C SER A 171 15.10 20.99 6.25
N ASN A 172 15.12 20.09 5.25
CA ASN A 172 15.22 18.65 5.49
C ASN A 172 16.42 18.00 4.75
N SER A 173 17.62 18.33 5.20
CA SER A 173 18.88 17.78 4.65
C SER A 173 19.00 16.26 4.83
N LYS A 174 18.45 15.70 5.91
CA LYS A 174 18.41 14.26 6.17
C LYS A 174 17.58 13.52 5.13
N TYR A 175 16.38 14.01 4.85
CA TYR A 175 15.51 13.46 3.81
C TYR A 175 16.20 13.43 2.45
N LYS A 176 16.76 14.58 2.04
CA LYS A 176 17.48 14.69 0.76
C LYS A 176 18.58 13.65 0.63
N LYS A 177 19.37 13.44 1.69
CA LYS A 177 20.43 12.43 1.70
C LYS A 177 19.86 11.01 1.50
N ILE A 178 18.81 10.64 2.25
CA ILE A 178 18.18 9.31 2.14
C ILE A 178 17.69 9.06 0.71
N MET A 179 17.02 10.04 0.11
CA MET A 179 16.47 9.87 -1.24
C MET A 179 17.56 9.83 -2.31
N LEU A 180 18.61 10.65 -2.21
CA LEU A 180 19.76 10.57 -3.12
C LEU A 180 20.46 9.21 -3.02
N ASP A 181 20.60 8.65 -1.82
CA ASP A 181 21.16 7.30 -1.64
C ASP A 181 20.28 6.23 -2.30
N ARG A 182 18.94 6.36 -2.21
CA ARG A 182 17.99 5.45 -2.89
C ARG A 182 18.08 5.57 -4.41
N ILE A 183 18.15 6.79 -4.96
CA ILE A 183 18.33 7.03 -6.40
C ILE A 183 19.63 6.38 -6.89
N LYS A 184 20.73 6.55 -6.14
CA LYS A 184 22.03 5.99 -6.50
C LYS A 184 22.02 4.46 -6.48
N LYS A 185 21.33 3.84 -5.51
CA LYS A 185 21.10 2.39 -5.50
C LYS A 185 20.27 1.95 -6.70
N ALA A 186 19.20 2.69 -7.02
CA ALA A 186 18.32 2.37 -8.14
C ALA A 186 19.07 2.36 -9.50
N GLN A 187 20.06 3.23 -9.67
CA GLN A 187 20.93 3.28 -10.86
C GLN A 187 21.80 2.03 -11.05
N THR A 188 22.04 1.25 -9.99
CA THR A 188 22.90 0.05 -10.04
C THR A 188 22.15 -1.23 -10.36
N PHE A 189 20.81 -1.22 -10.44
CA PHE A 189 20.06 -2.41 -10.82
C PHE A 189 20.35 -2.79 -12.28
N PRO A 190 20.56 -4.08 -12.58
CA PRO A 190 20.71 -4.53 -13.95
C PRO A 190 19.41 -4.24 -14.71
N ARG A 191 19.51 -3.48 -15.80
CA ARG A 191 18.37 -3.21 -16.69
C ARG A 191 17.86 -4.56 -17.21
N LYS A 192 16.64 -4.95 -16.81
CA LYS A 192 15.97 -6.10 -17.43
C LYS A 192 15.72 -5.72 -18.89
N LYS A 193 16.40 -6.42 -19.80
CA LYS A 193 16.22 -6.30 -21.25
C LYS A 193 14.86 -6.86 -21.67
#